data_AF-A0A529R0A0-F1
#
_entry.id   AF-A0A529R0A0-F1
#
_cell.length_a   1.000
_cell.length_b   1.000
_cell.length_c   1.000
_cell.angle_alpha   90.00
_cell.angle_beta   90.00
_cell.angle_gamma   90.00
#
_symmetry.space_group_name_H-M   'P 1'
#
loop_
_entity.id
_entity.type
_entity.pdbx_description
1 polymer ?
#
loop_
_entity_poly.entity_id
_entity_poly.type
_entity_poly.pdbx_seq_one_letter_code
_entity_poly.pdbx_strand_id
1 'polypeptide(L)' 'MTTRIDRRMGKLKSEGRPALVTYIMGGDPDYETSLSIMKALPASGSDVIELGMPFSD' A
#
# COMPACT_ATOMS: atom_id res chain seq x y z
N MET A 1 18.66 -11.59 -4.01
CA MET A 1 17.68 -11.11 -5.00
C MET A 1 16.93 -9.95 -4.37
N THR A 2 16.87 -8.78 -5.00
CA THR A 2 16.28 -7.58 -4.38
C THR A 2 14.77 -7.51 -4.65
N THR A 3 13.95 -7.38 -3.61
CA THR A 3 12.48 -7.35 -3.71
C THR A 3 11.94 -5.95 -4.06
N ARG A 4 10.63 -5.82 -4.27
CA ARG A 4 9.97 -4.49 -4.40
C ARG A 4 10.08 -3.68 -3.11
N ILE A 5 9.98 -4.35 -1.96
CA ILE A 5 10.08 -3.72 -0.63
C ILE A 5 11.49 -3.18 -0.43
N ASP A 6 12.53 -3.98 -0.69
CA ASP A 6 13.93 -3.56 -0.55
C ASP A 6 14.23 -2.30 -1.38
N ARG A 7 13.74 -2.27 -2.64
CA ARG A 7 13.90 -1.11 -3.53
C ARG A 7 13.20 0.14 -2.99
N ARG A 8 11.96 0.01 -2.47
CA ARG A 8 11.23 1.17 -1.93
C ARG A 8 11.92 1.71 -0.67
N MET A 9 12.29 0.83 0.26
CA MET A 9 12.97 1.21 1.50
C MET A 9 14.34 1.85 1.24
N GLY A 10 15.11 1.32 0.28
CA GLY A 10 16.37 1.92 -0.14
C GLY A 10 16.20 3.35 -0.69
N LYS A 11 15.18 3.57 -1.53
CA LYS A 11 14.85 4.91 -2.04
C LYS A 11 14.45 5.86 -0.92
N LEU A 12 13.57 5.45 -0.01
CA LEU A 12 13.13 6.28 1.12
C LEU A 12 14.28 6.67 2.04
N LYS A 13 15.21 5.74 2.30
CA LYS A 13 16.43 6.03 3.04
C LYS A 13 17.28 7.10 2.36
N SER A 14 17.42 7.05 1.02
CA SER A 14 18.14 8.10 0.27
C SER A 14 17.41 9.45 0.25
N GLU A 15 16.08 9.45 0.37
CA GLU A 15 15.24 10.64 0.50
C GLU A 15 15.25 11.22 1.93
N GLY A 16 15.80 10.50 2.92
CA GLY A 16 15.86 10.93 4.31
C GLY A 16 14.49 11.03 5.00
N ARG A 17 13.48 10.29 4.52
CA ARG A 17 12.11 10.34 5.03
C ARG A 17 11.58 8.97 5.43
N PRO A 18 10.62 8.89 6.38
CA PRO A 18 9.97 7.63 6.74
C PRO A 18 9.07 7.10 5.62
N ALA A 19 8.77 5.80 5.69
CA ALA A 19 7.77 5.14 4.84
C ALA A 19 6.35 5.38 5.37
N LEU A 20 5.40 5.64 4.47
CA LEU A 20 3.98 5.55 4.76
C LEU A 20 3.45 4.20 4.28
N VAL A 21 3.00 3.35 5.21
CA VAL A 21 2.33 2.09 4.91
C VAL A 21 0.84 2.26 5.17
N THR A 22 0.02 1.97 4.16
CA THR A 22 -1.45 2.12 4.26
C THR A 22 -2.12 0.77 4.17
N TYR A 23 -3.02 0.48 5.10
CA TYR A 23 -3.85 -0.71 5.07
C TYR A 23 -5.23 -0.41 4.47
N ILE A 24 -5.74 -1.34 3.65
CA ILE A 24 -7.15 -1.39 3.25
C ILE A 24 -7.66 -2.84 3.28
N MET A 25 -8.95 -3.02 3.56
CA MET A 25 -9.61 -4.31 3.39
C MET A 25 -10.01 -4.49 1.93
N GLY A 26 -9.67 -5.63 1.34
CA GLY A 26 -10.06 -5.97 -0.02
C GLY A 26 -11.57 -6.13 -0.12
N GLY A 27 -12.18 -5.37 -1.03
CA GLY A 27 -13.62 -5.42 -1.28
C GLY A 27 -14.50 -4.58 -0.35
N ASP A 28 -13.92 -3.83 0.59
CA ASP A 28 -14.64 -2.86 1.44
C ASP A 28 -14.68 -1.46 0.79
N PRO A 29 -15.85 -0.76 0.74
CA PRO A 29 -17.21 -1.26 1.02
C PRO A 29 -17.79 -2.09 -0.13
N ASP A 30 -17.20 -2.00 -1.32
CA ASP A 30 -17.54 -2.80 -2.50
C ASP A 30 -16.31 -2.94 -3.40
N TYR A 31 -16.40 -3.80 -4.43
CA TYR A 31 -15.28 -4.07 -5.35
C TYR A 31 -14.77 -2.81 -6.07
N GLU A 32 -15.68 -2.00 -6.62
CA GLU A 32 -15.33 -0.84 -7.44
C GLU A 32 -14.68 0.26 -6.58
N THR A 33 -15.27 0.52 -5.41
CA THR A 33 -14.75 1.49 -4.44
C THR A 33 -13.38 1.04 -3.90
N SER A 34 -13.24 -0.24 -3.49
CA SER A 34 -11.97 -0.78 -3.00
C SER A 34 -10.86 -0.72 -4.06
N LEU A 35 -11.18 -1.05 -5.32
CA LEU A 35 -10.24 -0.96 -6.44
C LEU A 35 -9.84 0.49 -6.73
N SER A 36 -10.78 1.42 -6.69
CA SER A 36 -10.53 2.85 -6.86
C SER A 36 -9.57 3.38 -5.78
N ILE A 37 -9.85 3.06 -4.51
CA ILE A 37 -8.99 3.43 -3.37
C ILE A 37 -7.59 2.85 -3.56
N MET A 38 -7.46 1.56 -3.85
CA MET A 38 -6.17 0.89 -4.05
C MET A 38 -5.32 1.58 -5.13
N LYS A 39 -5.95 1.99 -6.24
CA LYS A 39 -5.28 2.68 -7.35
C LYS A 39 -4.89 4.12 -6.99
N ALA A 40 -5.62 4.80 -6.11
CA ALA A 40 -5.35 6.18 -5.71
C ALA A 40 -4.23 6.29 -4.66
N LEU A 41 -4.01 5.25 -3.84
CA LEU A 41 -3.05 5.26 -2.74
C LEU A 41 -1.59 5.63 -3.14
N PRO A 42 -1.02 5.15 -4.25
CA PRO A 42 0.35 5.52 -4.64
C PRO A 42 0.49 7.02 -4.94
N ALA A 43 -0.49 7.61 -5.62
CA ALA A 43 -0.50 9.05 -5.91
C ALA A 43 -0.77 9.89 -4.64
N SER A 44 -1.43 9.30 -3.65
CA SER A 44 -1.72 9.92 -2.35
C SER A 44 -0.56 9.81 -1.35
N GLY A 45 0.56 9.19 -1.74
CA GLY A 45 1.78 9.13 -0.93
C GLY A 45 2.06 7.79 -0.24
N SER A 46 1.23 6.76 -0.45
CA SER A 46 1.50 5.43 0.08
C SER A 46 2.75 4.82 -0.55
N ASP A 47 3.69 4.40 0.29
CA ASP A 47 4.94 3.75 -0.12
C ASP A 47 4.76 2.23 -0.25
N VAL A 48 3.92 1.66 0.62
CA VAL A 48 3.54 0.25 0.64
C VAL A 48 2.04 0.17 0.95
N ILE A 49 1.33 -0.61 0.13
CA ILE A 49 -0.08 -0.91 0.36
C ILE A 49 -0.16 -2.30 0.98
N GLU A 50 -0.73 -2.37 2.17
CA GLU A 50 -1.13 -3.60 2.82
C GLU A 50 -2.59 -3.88 2.46
N LEU A 51 -2.84 -5.05 1.84
CA LEU A 51 -4.16 -5.46 1.40
C LEU A 51 -4.63 -6.62 2.26
N GLY A 52 -5.64 -6.36 3.09
CA GLY A 52 -6.33 -7.39 3.86
C GLY A 52 -7.22 -8.25 2.97
N MET A 53 -7.21 -9.56 3.21
CA MET A 53 -8.25 -10.46 2.71
C MET A 53 -9.36 -10.52 3.77
N PRO A 54 -10.64 -10.31 3.42
CA PRO A 54 -11.73 -10.40 4.39
C PRO A 54 -11.81 -11.81 4.97
N PHE A 55 -11.95 -11.88 6.30
CA PHE A 55 -12.19 -13.09 7.08
C PHE A 55 -13.26 -12.80 8.14
N SER A 56 -14.03 -13.81 8.53
CA SER A 56 -15.23 -13.66 9.39
C SER A 56 -14.95 -13.70 10.89
N ASP A 57 -13.79 -14.22 11.26
CA ASP A 57 -13.44 -14.64 12.62
C ASP A 57 -12.92 -13.49 13.49
#